data_AF-A0A1F9AYK8-F1
#
_entry.id   AF-A0A1F9AYK8-F1
#
_cell.length_a   1.000
_cell.length_b   1.000
_cell.length_c   1.000
_cell.angle_alpha   90.00
_cell.angle_beta   90.00
_cell.angle_gamma   90.00
#
_symmetry.space_group_name_H-M   'P 1'
#
loop_
_entity.id
_entity.type
_entity.pdbx_description
1 polymer ?
#
loop_
_entity_poly.entity_id
_entity_poly.type
_entity_poly.pdbx_seq_one_letter_code
_entity_poly.pdbx_strand_id
1 'polypeptide(L)'
;MVSLYDVAKERGVLTIGIGDGANEIGWGIVNDIIRAQIPYGDLCACGCGGGIGDTTLVDVFIPASVSNWGAYGITACLSALLKRPEILHDAKIESRVLRECADAGGIDGISFLPEPKVDGLPEEAHIAVVTLLREITRSGFVYPEYLTKT
;
A
#
# COMPACT_ATOMS: atom_id res chain seq x y z
N MET A 1 -9.80 18.10 -16.92
CA MET A 1 -9.51 18.39 -15.50
C MET A 1 -8.10 17.90 -15.25
N VAL A 2 -7.22 18.72 -14.66
CA VAL A 2 -5.83 18.34 -14.35
C VAL A 2 -5.82 17.82 -12.91
N SER A 3 -5.29 16.62 -12.69
CA SER A 3 -5.21 16.02 -11.36
C SER A 3 -4.05 16.59 -10.53
N LEU A 4 -4.05 16.37 -9.22
CA LEU A 4 -2.91 16.72 -8.35
C LEU A 4 -1.61 16.05 -8.82
N TYR A 5 -1.72 14.81 -9.34
CA TYR A 5 -0.58 14.03 -9.82
C TYR A 5 -0.02 14.56 -11.14
N ASP A 6 -0.88 15.07 -12.02
CA ASP A 6 -0.43 15.76 -13.24
C ASP A 6 0.37 17.01 -12.88
N VAL A 7 -0.11 17.81 -11.92
CA VAL A 7 0.61 19.01 -11.44
C VAL A 7 1.91 18.64 -10.72
N ALA A 8 1.92 17.55 -9.93
CA ALA A 8 3.13 17.06 -9.27
C ALA A 8 4.21 16.69 -10.30
N LYS A 9 3.82 15.95 -11.34
CA LYS A 9 4.69 15.57 -12.45
C LYS A 9 5.23 16.79 -13.20
N GLU A 10 4.38 17.76 -13.55
CA GLU A 10 4.80 19.00 -14.20
C GLU A 10 5.84 19.79 -13.38
N ARG A 11 5.75 19.70 -12.05
CA ARG A 11 6.67 20.38 -11.11
C ARG A 11 7.88 19.53 -10.71
N GLY A 12 8.02 18.31 -11.24
CA GLY A 12 9.11 17.40 -10.85
C GLY A 12 9.06 16.95 -9.39
N VAL A 13 7.86 16.90 -8.80
CA VAL A 13 7.63 16.39 -7.44
C VAL A 13 7.45 14.88 -7.51
N LEU A 14 8.22 14.13 -6.72
CA LEU A 14 8.13 12.67 -6.66
C LEU A 14 6.72 12.22 -6.25
N THR A 15 6.17 11.28 -7.01
CA THR A 15 4.89 10.63 -6.76
C THR A 15 5.08 9.13 -6.55
N ILE A 16 4.54 8.61 -5.46
CA ILE A 16 4.55 7.17 -5.13
C ILE A 16 3.10 6.71 -4.96
N GLY A 17 2.69 5.70 -5.71
CA GLY A 17 1.39 5.04 -5.58
C GLY A 17 1.53 3.66 -4.93
N ILE A 18 0.51 3.26 -4.17
CA ILE A 18 0.38 1.94 -3.56
C ILE A 18 -1.05 1.49 -3.83
N GLY A 19 -1.24 0.25 -4.27
CA GLY A 19 -2.57 -0.25 -4.59
C GLY A 19 -2.65 -1.78 -4.63
N ASP A 20 -3.87 -2.30 -4.53
CA ASP A 20 -4.20 -3.72 -4.48
C ASP A 20 -5.39 -4.11 -5.39
N GLY A 21 -6.22 -3.14 -5.82
CA GLY A 21 -7.47 -3.36 -6.56
C GLY A 21 -7.49 -2.93 -8.03
N ALA A 22 -6.38 -2.42 -8.58
CA ALA A 22 -6.25 -1.89 -9.95
C ALA A 22 -6.95 -0.54 -10.22
N ASN A 23 -7.73 -0.04 -9.27
CA ASN A 23 -8.51 1.20 -9.36
C ASN A 23 -7.92 2.33 -8.49
N GLU A 24 -6.76 2.10 -7.85
CA GLU A 24 -6.05 3.12 -7.09
C GLU A 24 -5.05 3.89 -7.96
N ILE A 25 -4.70 5.09 -7.49
CA ILE A 25 -3.74 5.96 -8.15
C ILE A 25 -2.39 5.25 -8.34
N GLY A 26 -1.97 5.18 -9.60
CA GLY A 26 -0.65 4.68 -10.01
C GLY A 26 -0.72 3.42 -10.85
N TRP A 27 -1.84 2.70 -10.83
CA TRP A 27 -2.08 1.53 -11.66
C TRP A 27 -2.10 1.83 -13.16
N GLY A 28 -2.21 3.10 -13.55
CA GLY A 28 -2.10 3.54 -14.95
C GLY A 28 -0.83 3.07 -15.66
N ILE A 29 0.26 2.76 -14.93
CA ILE A 29 1.50 2.26 -15.51
C ILE A 29 1.38 0.87 -16.18
N VAL A 30 0.36 0.09 -15.81
CA VAL A 30 0.09 -1.27 -16.32
C VAL A 30 -1.34 -1.40 -16.85
N ASN A 31 -1.89 -0.31 -17.38
CA ASN A 31 -3.30 -0.24 -17.81
C ASN A 31 -3.69 -1.34 -18.82
N ASP A 32 -2.81 -1.69 -19.76
CA ASP A 32 -3.05 -2.77 -20.72
C ASP A 32 -3.27 -4.13 -20.02
N ILE A 33 -2.53 -4.40 -18.96
CA ILE A 33 -2.68 -5.62 -18.16
C ILE A 33 -4.00 -5.58 -17.40
N ILE A 34 -4.36 -4.44 -16.82
CA ILE A 34 -5.62 -4.25 -16.09
C ILE A 34 -6.81 -4.53 -17.00
N ARG A 35 -6.84 -3.91 -18.18
CA ARG A 35 -7.91 -4.10 -19.18
C ARG A 35 -8.04 -5.56 -19.60
N ALA A 36 -6.92 -6.27 -19.72
CA ALA A 36 -6.90 -7.66 -20.18
C ALA A 36 -7.20 -8.70 -19.10
N GLN A 37 -6.84 -8.45 -17.84
CA GLN A 37 -6.79 -9.49 -16.79
C GLN A 37 -7.74 -9.24 -15.61
N ILE A 38 -8.14 -7.99 -15.37
CA ILE A 38 -8.97 -7.64 -14.21
C ILE A 38 -10.45 -7.65 -14.61
N PRO A 39 -11.33 -8.31 -13.84
CA PRO A 39 -12.77 -8.20 -14.05
C PRO A 39 -13.21 -6.74 -14.11
N TYR A 40 -13.94 -6.39 -15.16
CA TYR A 40 -14.39 -5.02 -15.43
C TYR A 40 -13.26 -4.00 -15.71
N GLY A 41 -12.03 -4.45 -15.93
CA GLY A 41 -10.86 -3.59 -16.20
C GLY A 41 -10.99 -2.78 -17.49
N ASP A 42 -11.61 -3.35 -18.53
CA ASP A 42 -11.86 -2.66 -19.81
C ASP A 42 -13.28 -2.12 -19.93
N LEU A 43 -14.29 -2.91 -19.53
CA LEU A 43 -15.70 -2.55 -19.61
C LEU A 43 -16.40 -2.78 -18.27
N CYS A 44 -16.91 -1.69 -17.70
CA CYS A 44 -17.60 -1.67 -16.42
C CYS A 44 -19.04 -2.18 -16.54
N ALA A 45 -19.51 -2.82 -15.47
CA ALA A 45 -20.89 -3.30 -15.36
C ALA A 45 -21.95 -2.19 -15.33
N CYS A 46 -21.58 -0.93 -15.07
CA CYS A 46 -22.53 0.19 -15.02
C CYS A 46 -22.93 0.74 -16.40
N GLY A 47 -22.34 0.24 -17.49
CA GLY A 47 -22.68 0.63 -18.85
C GLY A 47 -22.11 2.00 -19.28
N CYS A 48 -21.18 2.58 -18.52
CA CYS A 48 -20.57 3.87 -18.85
C CYS A 48 -19.62 3.81 -20.07
N GLY A 49 -19.27 2.61 -20.55
CA GLY A 49 -18.35 2.41 -21.67
C GLY A 49 -16.86 2.50 -21.31
N GLY A 50 -16.51 2.74 -20.05
CA GLY A 50 -15.14 2.64 -19.52
C GLY A 50 -14.97 1.45 -18.59
N GLY A 51 -13.75 1.21 -18.09
CA GLY A 51 -13.43 0.15 -17.13
C GLY A 51 -13.11 0.69 -15.72
N ILE A 52 -12.82 -0.21 -14.78
CA ILE A 52 -12.50 0.14 -13.38
C ILE A 52 -11.05 0.58 -13.17
N GLY A 53 -10.18 0.33 -14.16
CA GLY A 53 -8.75 0.60 -14.02
C GLY A 53 -8.45 2.09 -13.88
N ASP A 54 -7.66 2.45 -12.87
CA ASP A 54 -7.12 3.79 -12.77
C ASP A 54 -6.14 4.06 -13.93
N THR A 55 -6.09 5.30 -14.37
CA THR A 55 -5.20 5.76 -15.45
C THR A 55 -4.16 6.75 -14.95
N THR A 56 -4.16 7.07 -13.65
CA THR A 56 -3.22 8.02 -13.06
C THR A 56 -1.82 7.42 -13.05
N LEU A 57 -0.85 8.18 -13.56
CA LEU A 57 0.55 7.78 -13.58
C LEU A 57 1.28 8.34 -12.37
N VAL A 58 2.21 7.55 -11.84
CA VAL A 58 3.12 7.91 -10.74
C VAL A 58 4.55 7.53 -11.13
N ASP A 59 5.54 8.12 -10.47
CA ASP A 59 6.96 7.82 -10.72
C ASP A 59 7.34 6.42 -10.23
N VAL A 60 6.80 6.01 -9.08
CA VAL A 60 7.01 4.69 -8.49
C VAL A 60 5.67 4.11 -8.05
N PHE A 61 5.38 2.89 -8.48
CA PHE A 61 4.17 2.16 -8.08
C PHE A 61 4.54 0.89 -7.32
N ILE A 62 3.86 0.66 -6.19
CA ILE A 62 4.07 -0.50 -5.32
C ILE A 62 2.76 -1.29 -5.25
N PRO A 63 2.60 -2.36 -6.05
CA PRO A 63 1.48 -3.26 -5.90
C PRO A 63 1.63 -4.07 -4.61
N ALA A 64 0.54 -4.23 -3.86
CA ALA A 64 0.49 -5.06 -2.66
C ALA A 64 -0.82 -5.86 -2.63
N SER A 65 -0.91 -6.88 -1.76
CA SER A 65 -2.19 -7.58 -1.52
C SER A 65 -3.13 -6.81 -0.60
N VAL A 66 -2.58 -5.90 0.20
CA VAL A 66 -3.27 -4.93 1.05
C VAL A 66 -2.40 -3.68 1.02
N SER A 67 -2.97 -2.54 0.65
CA SER A 67 -2.22 -1.29 0.43
C SER A 67 -1.48 -0.82 1.69
N ASN A 68 -2.06 -1.04 2.89
CA ASN A 68 -1.38 -0.84 4.16
C ASN A 68 -0.03 -1.57 4.21
N TRP A 69 0.02 -2.83 3.80
CA TRP A 69 1.25 -3.64 3.85
C TRP A 69 2.30 -3.14 2.85
N GLY A 70 1.87 -2.62 1.69
CA GLY A 70 2.77 -1.93 0.78
C GLY A 70 3.46 -0.74 1.46
N ALA A 71 2.68 0.09 2.17
CA ALA A 71 3.23 1.20 2.95
C ALA A 71 4.16 0.73 4.08
N TYR A 72 3.81 -0.37 4.76
CA TYR A 72 4.65 -0.95 5.82
C TYR A 72 5.96 -1.52 5.28
N GLY A 73 5.95 -2.05 4.05
CA GLY A 73 7.16 -2.46 3.34
C GLY A 73 8.11 -1.28 3.09
N ILE A 74 7.58 -0.13 2.68
CA ILE A 74 8.37 1.11 2.52
C ILE A 74 8.98 1.53 3.86
N THR A 75 8.18 1.59 4.94
CA THR A 75 8.69 1.98 6.27
C THR A 75 9.70 0.97 6.81
N ALA A 76 9.54 -0.33 6.51
CA ALA A 76 10.52 -1.36 6.82
C ALA A 76 11.86 -1.13 6.08
N CYS A 77 11.82 -0.85 4.78
CA CYS A 77 13.01 -0.50 4.00
C CYS A 77 13.71 0.76 4.54
N LEU A 78 12.95 1.81 4.85
CA LEU A 78 13.48 3.05 5.43
C LEU A 78 14.10 2.80 6.81
N SER A 79 13.43 2.03 7.67
CA SER A 79 13.94 1.59 8.97
C SER A 79 15.30 0.91 8.83
N ALA A 80 15.43 -0.03 7.89
CA ALA A 80 16.68 -0.73 7.60
C ALA A 80 17.78 0.19 7.06
N LEU A 81 17.50 0.95 6.01
CA LEU A 81 18.47 1.84 5.33
C LEU A 81 19.01 2.93 6.26
N LEU A 82 18.15 3.48 7.11
CA LEU A 82 18.50 4.56 8.03
C LEU A 82 19.03 4.06 9.37
N LYS A 83 19.01 2.74 9.62
CA LYS A 83 19.37 2.14 10.92
C LYS A 83 18.53 2.68 12.08
N ARG A 84 17.23 2.88 11.83
CA ARG A 84 16.27 3.50 12.75
C ARG A 84 15.04 2.60 12.95
N PRO A 85 15.11 1.62 13.87
CA PRO A 85 14.05 0.62 14.06
C PRO A 85 12.68 1.19 14.47
N GLU A 86 12.65 2.43 14.98
CA GLU A 86 11.43 3.12 15.38
C GLU A 86 10.61 3.69 14.22
N ILE A 87 11.14 3.69 12.99
CA ILE A 87 10.40 4.13 11.79
C ILE A 87 9.29 3.13 11.44
N LEU A 88 9.56 1.83 11.58
CA LEU A 88 8.55 0.79 11.44
C LEU A 88 7.80 0.68 12.77
N HIS A 89 6.47 0.76 12.74
CA HIS A 89 5.62 0.60 13.93
C HIS A 89 5.58 -0.87 14.39
N ASP A 90 4.93 -1.13 15.51
CA ASP A 90 4.82 -2.47 16.09
C ASP A 90 3.39 -2.99 16.15
N ALA A 91 3.25 -4.26 16.54
CA ALA A 91 1.97 -4.94 16.68
C ALA A 91 0.96 -4.19 17.56
N LYS A 92 1.43 -3.48 18.60
CA LYS A 92 0.54 -2.71 19.48
C LYS A 92 0.00 -1.48 18.78
N ILE A 93 0.85 -0.79 18.02
CA ILE A 93 0.43 0.35 17.21
C ILE A 93 -0.50 -0.12 16.08
N GLU A 94 -0.22 -1.23 15.40
CA GLU A 94 -1.09 -1.77 14.35
C GLU A 94 -2.49 -2.05 14.88
N SER A 95 -2.57 -2.84 15.96
CA SER A 95 -3.81 -3.15 16.67
C SER A 95 -4.59 -1.89 17.04
N ARG A 96 -3.90 -0.91 17.65
CA ARG A 96 -4.52 0.35 18.05
C ARG A 96 -5.06 1.13 16.86
N VAL A 97 -4.27 1.28 15.78
CA VAL A 97 -4.70 2.04 14.60
C VAL A 97 -5.95 1.40 13.97
N LEU A 98 -5.97 0.08 13.79
CA LEU A 98 -7.13 -0.61 13.22
C LEU A 98 -8.39 -0.42 14.06
N ARG A 99 -8.28 -0.56 15.39
CA ARG A 99 -9.41 -0.39 16.32
C ARG A 99 -9.91 1.04 16.36
N GLU A 100 -9.01 2.02 16.47
CA GLU A 100 -9.39 3.44 16.50
C GLU A 100 -9.99 3.89 15.16
N CYS A 101 -9.52 3.36 14.03
CA CYS A 101 -10.14 3.61 12.73
C CYS A 101 -11.57 3.06 12.67
N ALA A 102 -11.78 1.83 13.16
CA ALA A 102 -13.12 1.23 13.23
C ALA A 102 -14.05 2.01 14.19
N ASP A 103 -13.56 2.37 15.38
CA ASP A 103 -14.30 3.14 16.38
C ASP A 103 -14.67 4.54 15.87
N ALA A 104 -13.83 5.14 15.01
CA ALA A 104 -14.10 6.39 14.32
C ALA A 104 -15.08 6.26 13.12
N GLY A 105 -15.54 5.05 12.81
CA GLY A 105 -16.48 4.76 11.73
C GLY A 105 -15.84 4.36 10.39
N GLY A 106 -14.53 4.09 10.37
CA GLY A 106 -13.87 3.49 9.22
C GLY A 106 -14.41 2.08 8.98
N ILE A 107 -14.77 1.78 7.74
CA ILE A 107 -15.40 0.51 7.35
C ILE A 107 -14.40 -0.42 6.66
N ASP A 108 -14.54 -1.72 6.90
CA ASP A 108 -13.88 -2.74 6.08
C ASP A 108 -14.52 -2.77 4.69
N GLY A 109 -13.68 -2.75 3.64
CA GLY A 109 -14.14 -2.71 2.24
C GLY A 109 -14.86 -3.98 1.77
N ILE A 110 -14.74 -5.08 2.53
CA ILE A 110 -15.37 -6.36 2.20
C ILE A 110 -16.63 -6.62 3.04
N SER A 111 -16.58 -6.45 4.37
CA SER A 111 -17.76 -6.65 5.22
C SER A 111 -18.72 -5.46 5.22
N PHE A 112 -18.25 -4.27 4.82
CA PHE A 112 -18.98 -3.00 4.91
C PHE A 112 -19.42 -2.63 6.33
N LEU A 113 -18.71 -3.14 7.34
CA LEU A 113 -18.95 -2.86 8.75
C LEU A 113 -17.75 -2.12 9.37
N PRO A 114 -17.97 -1.28 10.40
CA PRO A 114 -16.90 -0.65 11.16
C PRO A 114 -16.27 -1.66 12.12
N GLU A 115 -15.39 -2.50 11.58
CA GLU A 115 -14.68 -3.56 12.30
C GLU A 115 -13.17 -3.35 12.15
N PRO A 116 -12.34 -3.81 13.11
CA PRO A 116 -10.88 -3.71 13.03
C PRO A 116 -10.32 -4.72 12.00
N LYS A 117 -10.68 -4.52 10.74
CA LYS A 117 -10.38 -5.36 9.58
C LYS A 117 -10.02 -4.46 8.40
N VAL A 118 -9.15 -4.96 7.53
CA VAL A 118 -8.85 -4.33 6.24
C VAL A 118 -8.85 -5.43 5.19
N ASP A 119 -9.51 -5.16 4.05
CA ASP A 119 -9.69 -6.08 2.94
C ASP A 119 -10.26 -7.45 3.35
N GLY A 120 -11.15 -7.43 4.34
CA GLY A 120 -11.79 -8.63 4.87
C GLY A 120 -10.90 -9.47 5.78
N LEU A 121 -9.63 -9.11 5.96
CA LEU A 121 -8.70 -9.80 6.84
C LEU A 121 -8.87 -9.35 8.29
N PRO A 122 -8.69 -10.26 9.26
CA PRO A 122 -8.82 -9.92 10.67
C PRO A 122 -7.56 -9.22 11.19
N GLU A 123 -7.69 -8.45 12.26
CA GLU A 123 -6.61 -7.73 12.96
C GLU A 123 -5.32 -8.56 13.12
N GLU A 124 -5.45 -9.84 13.46
CA GLU A 124 -4.33 -10.75 13.68
C GLU A 124 -3.45 -10.93 12.45
N ALA A 125 -4.04 -10.90 11.25
CA ALA A 125 -3.29 -11.00 10.00
C ALA A 125 -2.38 -9.78 9.81
N HIS A 126 -2.89 -8.59 10.07
CA HIS A 126 -2.12 -7.35 9.96
C HIS A 126 -1.00 -7.27 11.02
N ILE A 127 -1.30 -7.68 12.26
CA ILE A 127 -0.31 -7.82 13.33
C ILE A 127 0.81 -8.78 12.93
N ALA A 128 0.48 -9.93 12.33
CA ALA A 128 1.46 -10.92 11.91
C ALA A 128 2.41 -10.36 10.83
N VAL A 129 1.88 -9.63 9.85
CA VAL A 129 2.69 -8.99 8.80
C VAL A 129 3.65 -7.95 9.39
N VAL A 130 3.16 -7.06 10.26
CA VAL A 130 4.01 -6.04 10.92
C VAL A 130 5.08 -6.72 11.77
N THR A 131 4.73 -7.78 12.50
CA THR A 131 5.68 -8.54 13.32
C THR A 131 6.78 -9.15 12.44
N LEU A 132 6.42 -9.78 11.31
CA LEU A 132 7.38 -10.35 10.38
C LEU A 132 8.33 -9.29 9.81
N LEU A 133 7.80 -8.15 9.35
CA LEU A 133 8.61 -7.04 8.84
C LEU A 133 9.61 -6.52 9.89
N ARG A 134 9.21 -6.46 11.17
CA ARG A 134 10.11 -6.08 12.26
C ARG A 134 11.24 -7.08 12.47
N GLU A 135 10.95 -8.37 12.41
CA GLU A 135 12.00 -9.38 12.58
C GLU A 135 12.96 -9.40 11.39
N ILE A 136 12.45 -9.21 10.16
CA ILE A 136 13.29 -9.04 8.96
C ILE A 136 14.22 -7.83 9.12
N THR A 137 13.67 -6.65 9.44
CA THR A 137 14.48 -5.43 9.60
C THR A 137 15.49 -5.53 10.73
N ARG A 138 15.11 -6.15 11.87
CA ARG A 138 16.02 -6.42 12.99
C ARG A 138 17.17 -7.33 12.62
N SER A 139 16.90 -8.42 11.91
CA SER A 139 17.95 -9.32 11.41
C SER A 139 18.89 -8.60 10.44
N GLY A 140 18.36 -7.68 9.62
CA GLY A 140 19.14 -6.83 8.71
C GLY A 140 20.07 -5.84 9.43
N PHE A 141 19.75 -5.40 10.65
CA PHE A 141 20.68 -4.57 11.44
C PHE A 141 21.92 -5.32 11.92
N VAL A 142 21.91 -6.65 11.85
CA VAL A 142 23.02 -7.50 12.31
C VAL A 142 24.09 -7.67 11.21
N TYR A 143 23.92 -7.10 10.02
CA TYR A 143 24.99 -7.16 9.02
C TYR A 143 26.20 -6.30 9.44
N PRO A 144 27.36 -6.91 9.70
CA PRO A 144 28.55 -6.17 10.05
C PRO A 144 28.99 -5.28 8.88
N GLU A 145 29.56 -4.11 9.19
CA GLU A 145 29.91 -3.04 8.24
C GLU A 145 30.82 -3.47 7.07
N TYR A 146 31.43 -4.65 7.14
CA TYR A 146 32.24 -5.20 6.04
C TYR A 146 31.42 -5.80 4.90
N LEU A 147 30.11 -6.05 5.06
CA LEU A 147 29.22 -6.54 4.00
C LEU A 147 28.50 -5.40 3.24
N THR A 148 28.61 -4.16 3.71
CA THR A 148 27.90 -3.00 3.15
C THR A 148 28.81 -2.04 2.37
N LYS A 149 30.07 -2.41 2.13
CA LYS A 149 30.97 -1.67 1.22
C LYS A 149 30.77 -2.16 -0.21
N THR A 150 29.89 -1.49 -0.94
CA THR A 150 29.95 -1.36 -2.41
C THR A 150 30.59 -0.02 -2.75
#